data_AF-A0A7V8DNK5-F1
#
_entry.id   AF-A0A7V8DNK5-F1
#
_cell.length_a   1.000
_cell.length_b   1.000
_cell.length_c   1.000
_cell.angle_alpha   90.00
_cell.angle_beta   90.00
_cell.angle_gamma   90.00
#
_symmetry.space_group_name_H-M   'P 1'
#
loop_
_entity.id
_entity.type
_entity.pdbx_description
1 polymer ?
#
loop_
_entity_poly.entity_id
_entity_poly.type
_entity_poly.pdbx_seq_one_letter_code
_entity_poly.pdbx_strand_id
1 'polypeptide(L)'
;MAGSNYNNIKVLLFKHELIIIALMVQPVFQHTIALLRAFVESENVPIQRISELIRYDPGLYFSTLSALNLSGRSGEVTTLTQAISMIGTDVLERTILSHDHYLDQKNLLLWVYTVLSGEIAAHINDLAHIGDEEEAYFSSSLPVLGMLMMLGRDPRYQKILNFLLRIPMEDRVYIEQRIFGTDHLDQLKMQVVAPKLYRDVVTLMGVMFGPEGRRERFDQAGRLSIGYKTLQFFQLRDIAEAGAQSLLFPLVVEARERFQELSKRHFKISESEGEELLADAVAKVEALCTEFKVDDVALNYLAEAESYQYPAYLFATNNKAFDAELQAAYAANAADRCILLYGEPNVGKRLLAAALNEHPDNPRKDRPFLSLHCGSVDADTLELELFGAKGGFMGLDKQKGLLALANEGTLLLKDVDRVPVAIQEKLAETLRQRSFFPIGSTTSIAFDVKLLLSTRSNILAEAAAGNFSSALALQLAPHPIRIPPLRERREDIPFIAEGIIDKYDLRLHDEAMLLGLYEYFEQEEFPENLRDLKRLLFFLGAKSRAYA
;
A
#
# COMPACT_ATOMS: atom_id res chain seq x y z
N MET A 1 -1.31 -61.72 12.26
CA MET A 1 -1.39 -60.31 12.76
C MET A 1 -0.71 -59.34 11.78
N ALA A 2 -1.13 -59.29 10.51
CA ALA A 2 -0.55 -58.36 9.52
C ALA A 2 -1.60 -57.52 8.75
N GLY A 3 -2.90 -57.78 9.00
CA GLY A 3 -3.99 -57.10 8.27
C GLY A 3 -4.50 -55.80 8.90
N SER A 4 -4.26 -55.53 10.20
CA SER A 4 -4.80 -54.33 10.85
C SER A 4 -3.91 -53.08 10.72
N ASN A 5 -2.60 -53.25 10.54
CA ASN A 5 -1.69 -52.11 10.38
C ASN A 5 -1.76 -51.45 9.00
N TYR A 6 -2.09 -52.21 7.94
CA TYR A 6 -2.26 -51.65 6.60
C TYR A 6 -3.52 -50.76 6.49
N ASN A 7 -4.60 -51.13 7.18
CA ASN A 7 -5.81 -50.31 7.24
C ASN A 7 -5.59 -49.06 8.10
N ASN A 8 -4.83 -49.13 9.19
CA ASN A 8 -4.52 -47.94 9.99
C ASN A 8 -3.58 -46.97 9.25
N ILE A 9 -2.61 -47.46 8.48
CA ILE A 9 -1.74 -46.62 7.64
C ILE A 9 -2.53 -45.99 6.49
N LYS A 10 -3.42 -46.74 5.83
CA LYS A 10 -4.33 -46.18 4.82
C LYS A 10 -5.28 -45.14 5.42
N VAL A 11 -5.85 -45.37 6.60
CA VAL A 11 -6.74 -44.40 7.28
C VAL A 11 -5.96 -43.16 7.75
N LEU A 12 -4.71 -43.30 8.19
CA LEU A 12 -3.83 -42.16 8.52
C LEU A 12 -3.42 -41.38 7.28
N LEU A 13 -3.07 -42.05 6.18
CA LEU A 13 -2.78 -41.42 4.88
C LEU A 13 -4.02 -40.75 4.29
N PHE A 14 -5.20 -41.38 4.39
CA PHE A 14 -6.47 -40.83 3.94
C PHE A 14 -6.93 -39.66 4.81
N LYS A 15 -6.67 -39.69 6.13
CA LYS A 15 -6.85 -38.52 7.01
C LYS A 15 -5.83 -37.43 6.71
N HIS A 16 -4.59 -37.75 6.39
CA HIS A 16 -3.58 -36.77 5.98
C HIS A 16 -3.92 -36.15 4.62
N GLU A 17 -4.39 -36.94 3.65
CA GLU A 17 -4.90 -36.48 2.35
C GLU A 17 -6.18 -35.67 2.52
N LEU A 18 -7.12 -36.07 3.38
CA LEU A 18 -8.32 -35.28 3.71
C LEU A 18 -7.98 -33.99 4.45
N ILE A 19 -6.96 -33.99 5.32
CA ILE A 19 -6.45 -32.78 5.97
C ILE A 19 -5.76 -31.88 4.94
N ILE A 20 -4.97 -32.45 4.01
CA ILE A 20 -4.33 -31.70 2.92
C ILE A 20 -5.38 -31.13 1.94
N ILE A 21 -6.44 -31.88 1.63
CA ILE A 21 -7.56 -31.45 0.78
C ILE A 21 -8.41 -30.40 1.51
N ALA A 22 -8.72 -30.58 2.80
CA ALA A 22 -9.45 -29.61 3.62
C ALA A 22 -8.64 -28.34 3.92
N LEU A 23 -7.30 -28.40 3.84
CA LEU A 23 -6.41 -27.23 3.95
C LEU A 23 -6.21 -26.49 2.60
N MET A 24 -6.74 -27.02 1.49
CA MET A 24 -6.59 -26.43 0.14
C MET A 24 -7.88 -25.83 -0.45
N VAL A 25 -9.05 -26.09 0.15
CA VAL A 25 -10.32 -25.46 -0.28
C VAL A 25 -10.44 -24.12 0.42
N GLN A 26 -10.24 -23.04 -0.34
CA GLN A 26 -10.39 -21.69 0.19
C GLN A 26 -11.87 -21.30 0.19
N PRO A 27 -12.30 -20.40 1.11
CA PRO A 27 -13.60 -19.77 1.00
C PRO A 27 -13.76 -19.11 -0.38
N VAL A 28 -14.92 -19.31 -1.00
CA VAL A 28 -15.26 -18.76 -2.32
C VAL A 28 -16.51 -17.91 -2.22
N PHE A 29 -16.63 -16.91 -3.07
CA PHE A 29 -17.78 -16.02 -3.05
C PHE A 29 -19.02 -16.71 -3.61
N GLN A 30 -20.14 -16.59 -2.86
CA GLN A 30 -21.38 -17.27 -3.21
C GLN A 30 -21.88 -16.88 -4.61
N HIS A 31 -21.80 -15.58 -4.96
CA HIS A 31 -22.23 -15.08 -6.27
C HIS A 31 -21.37 -15.65 -7.40
N THR A 32 -20.05 -15.74 -7.21
CA THR A 32 -19.13 -16.32 -8.20
C THR A 32 -19.47 -17.78 -8.47
N ILE A 33 -19.58 -18.61 -7.43
CA ILE A 33 -19.88 -20.03 -7.60
C ILE A 33 -21.29 -20.24 -8.17
N ALA A 34 -22.28 -19.47 -7.74
CA ALA A 34 -23.64 -19.57 -8.29
C ALA A 34 -23.66 -19.29 -9.79
N LEU A 35 -22.94 -18.26 -10.25
CA LEU A 35 -22.80 -17.92 -11.66
C LEU A 35 -22.09 -19.03 -12.44
N LEU A 36 -20.96 -19.52 -11.92
CA LEU A 36 -20.19 -20.58 -12.57
C LEU A 36 -20.94 -21.91 -12.66
N ARG A 37 -21.71 -22.28 -11.63
CA ARG A 37 -22.55 -23.49 -11.66
C ARG A 37 -23.61 -23.43 -12.74
N ALA A 38 -24.28 -22.29 -12.88
CA ALA A 38 -25.26 -22.09 -13.94
C ALA A 38 -24.63 -22.25 -15.35
N PHE A 39 -23.36 -21.87 -15.50
CA PHE A 39 -22.64 -22.04 -16.75
C PHE A 39 -22.18 -23.48 -17.02
N VAL A 40 -21.70 -24.18 -15.99
CA VAL A 40 -21.32 -25.61 -16.07
C VAL A 40 -22.54 -26.47 -16.44
N GLU A 41 -23.72 -26.14 -15.91
CA GLU A 41 -24.98 -26.83 -16.22
C GLU A 41 -25.50 -26.51 -17.64
N SER A 42 -24.91 -25.55 -18.35
CA SER A 42 -25.31 -25.13 -19.70
C SER A 42 -24.35 -25.65 -20.78
N GLU A 43 -24.85 -26.30 -21.83
CA GLU A 43 -24.03 -27.09 -22.77
C GLU A 43 -23.04 -26.31 -23.68
N ASN A 44 -22.85 -24.98 -23.55
CA ASN A 44 -22.14 -24.18 -24.58
C ASN A 44 -21.28 -22.99 -24.09
N VAL A 45 -20.73 -23.01 -22.88
CA VAL A 45 -19.89 -21.88 -22.41
C VAL A 45 -18.40 -22.11 -22.74
N PRO A 46 -17.71 -21.17 -23.43
CA PRO A 46 -16.28 -21.30 -23.70
C PRO A 46 -15.44 -21.37 -22.42
N ILE A 47 -14.40 -22.21 -22.40
CA ILE A 47 -13.46 -22.32 -21.27
C ILE A 47 -12.82 -20.98 -20.93
N GLN A 48 -12.52 -20.15 -21.95
CA GLN A 48 -11.99 -18.81 -21.76
C GLN A 48 -12.91 -17.96 -20.89
N ARG A 49 -14.23 -18.05 -21.10
CA ARG A 49 -15.20 -17.31 -20.31
C ARG A 49 -15.23 -17.77 -18.84
N ILE A 50 -15.11 -19.08 -18.62
CA ILE A 50 -15.01 -19.65 -17.27
C ILE A 50 -13.73 -19.18 -16.57
N SER A 51 -12.60 -19.14 -17.29
CA SER A 51 -11.32 -18.63 -16.80
C SER A 51 -11.42 -17.16 -16.38
N GLU A 52 -12.02 -16.32 -17.23
CA GLU A 52 -12.24 -14.89 -16.93
C GLU A 52 -13.04 -14.69 -15.65
N LEU A 53 -14.08 -15.50 -15.42
CA LEU A 53 -14.92 -15.40 -14.22
C LEU A 53 -14.20 -15.85 -12.95
N ILE A 54 -13.39 -16.92 -13.03
CA ILE A 54 -12.62 -17.43 -11.90
C ILE A 54 -11.55 -16.42 -11.45
N ARG A 55 -11.00 -15.61 -12.36
CA ARG A 55 -10.05 -14.52 -12.05
C ARG A 55 -10.54 -13.62 -10.91
N TYR A 56 -11.84 -13.37 -10.84
CA TYR A 56 -12.46 -12.48 -9.87
C TYR A 56 -12.69 -13.10 -8.49
N ASP A 57 -12.30 -14.35 -8.26
CA ASP A 57 -12.38 -15.01 -6.96
C ASP A 57 -11.01 -15.59 -6.58
N PRO A 58 -10.25 -14.94 -5.67
CA PRO A 58 -8.88 -15.34 -5.37
C PRO A 58 -8.80 -16.71 -4.70
N GLY A 59 -9.84 -17.12 -3.95
CA GLY A 59 -9.92 -18.45 -3.36
C GLY A 59 -10.06 -19.52 -4.44
N LEU A 60 -11.00 -19.34 -5.36
CA LEU A 60 -11.24 -20.27 -6.46
C LEU A 60 -10.07 -20.32 -7.45
N TYR A 61 -9.47 -19.16 -7.76
CA TYR A 61 -8.26 -19.06 -8.57
C TYR A 61 -7.12 -19.88 -7.96
N PHE A 62 -6.87 -19.68 -6.67
CA PHE A 62 -5.84 -20.41 -5.94
C PHE A 62 -6.12 -21.92 -5.89
N SER A 63 -7.36 -22.33 -5.63
CA SER A 63 -7.75 -23.74 -5.63
C SER A 63 -7.57 -24.38 -7.01
N THR A 64 -7.85 -23.63 -8.09
CA THR A 64 -7.62 -24.07 -9.48
C THR A 64 -6.12 -24.26 -9.76
N LEU A 65 -5.27 -23.33 -9.34
CA LEU A 65 -3.82 -23.48 -9.47
C LEU A 65 -3.27 -24.63 -8.60
N SER A 66 -3.82 -24.84 -7.41
CA SER A 66 -3.38 -25.91 -6.51
C SER A 66 -3.70 -27.30 -7.06
N ALA A 67 -4.84 -27.45 -7.76
CA ALA A 67 -5.23 -28.69 -8.42
C ALA A 67 -4.19 -29.16 -9.48
N LEU A 68 -3.49 -28.23 -10.16
CA LEU A 68 -2.39 -28.58 -11.07
C LEU A 68 -1.26 -29.31 -10.37
N ASN A 69 -0.80 -28.76 -9.24
CA ASN A 69 0.34 -29.30 -8.52
C ASN A 69 0.04 -30.71 -7.98
N LEU A 70 -1.21 -30.97 -7.59
CA LEU A 70 -1.69 -32.30 -7.20
C LEU A 70 -1.76 -33.30 -8.37
N SER A 71 -1.98 -32.82 -9.60
CA SER A 71 -2.04 -33.66 -10.80
C SER A 71 -0.68 -34.17 -11.27
N GLY A 72 0.42 -33.74 -10.64
CA GLY A 72 1.79 -34.14 -10.99
C GLY A 72 2.29 -33.60 -12.34
N ARG A 73 1.54 -32.69 -12.98
CA ARG A 73 1.87 -32.06 -14.26
C ARG A 73 2.70 -30.80 -14.00
N SER A 74 4.01 -30.95 -13.83
CA SER A 74 4.94 -29.85 -13.56
C SER A 74 5.33 -29.10 -14.84
N GLY A 75 4.51 -28.13 -15.25
CA GLY A 75 4.91 -27.04 -16.13
C GLY A 75 5.03 -25.73 -15.34
N GLU A 76 5.84 -24.77 -15.81
CA GLU A 76 5.71 -23.38 -15.37
C GLU A 76 4.41 -22.81 -15.94
N VAL A 77 3.29 -23.12 -15.30
CA VAL A 77 2.00 -22.52 -15.63
C VAL A 77 1.99 -21.10 -15.09
N THR A 78 1.83 -20.12 -15.98
CA THR A 78 1.78 -18.70 -15.60
C THR A 78 0.35 -18.15 -15.62
N THR A 79 -0.55 -18.78 -16.37
CA THR A 79 -1.95 -18.33 -16.56
C THR A 79 -2.98 -19.37 -16.11
N LEU A 80 -4.15 -18.91 -15.71
CA LEU A 80 -5.31 -19.73 -15.35
C LEU A 80 -5.84 -20.52 -16.55
N THR A 81 -5.82 -19.94 -17.75
CA THR A 81 -6.24 -20.65 -18.97
C THR A 81 -5.35 -21.88 -19.25
N GLN A 82 -4.04 -21.74 -19.09
CA GLN A 82 -3.10 -22.86 -19.17
C GLN A 82 -3.37 -23.88 -18.05
N ALA A 83 -3.66 -23.40 -16.84
CA ALA A 83 -3.99 -24.25 -15.71
C ALA A 83 -5.22 -25.12 -15.99
N ILE A 84 -6.31 -24.51 -16.43
CA ILE A 84 -7.56 -25.18 -16.77
C ILE A 84 -7.32 -26.21 -17.89
N SER A 85 -6.57 -25.82 -18.93
CA SER A 85 -6.22 -26.72 -20.03
C SER A 85 -5.43 -27.95 -19.57
N MET A 86 -4.58 -27.79 -18.54
CA MET A 86 -3.75 -28.87 -18.00
C MET A 86 -4.46 -29.74 -16.96
N ILE A 87 -5.38 -29.22 -16.15
CA ILE A 87 -6.18 -30.05 -15.22
C ILE A 87 -7.34 -30.78 -15.94
N GLY A 88 -7.85 -30.19 -17.02
CA GLY A 88 -8.99 -30.70 -17.77
C GLY A 88 -10.35 -30.21 -17.23
N THR A 89 -11.34 -30.17 -18.11
CA THR A 89 -12.70 -29.66 -17.83
C THR A 89 -13.38 -30.42 -16.70
N ASP A 90 -13.24 -31.74 -16.64
CA ASP A 90 -13.87 -32.59 -15.61
C ASP A 90 -13.37 -32.26 -14.19
N VAL A 91 -12.08 -31.93 -14.05
CA VAL A 91 -11.49 -31.56 -12.76
C VAL A 91 -11.96 -30.18 -12.35
N LEU A 92 -12.03 -29.24 -13.29
CA LEU A 92 -12.55 -27.90 -13.05
C LEU A 92 -14.02 -27.93 -12.64
N GLU A 93 -14.86 -28.69 -13.37
CA GLU A 93 -16.27 -28.88 -13.05
C GLU A 93 -16.45 -29.46 -11.64
N ARG A 94 -15.72 -30.53 -11.30
CA ARG A 94 -15.74 -31.07 -9.93
C ARG A 94 -15.29 -30.05 -8.90
N THR A 95 -14.28 -29.24 -9.21
CA THR A 95 -13.82 -28.18 -8.31
C THR A 95 -14.96 -27.18 -8.06
N ILE A 96 -15.63 -26.68 -9.09
CA ILE A 96 -16.76 -25.73 -8.96
C ILE A 96 -17.95 -26.36 -8.22
N LEU A 97 -18.30 -27.61 -8.53
CA LEU A 97 -19.45 -28.29 -7.95
C LEU A 97 -19.22 -28.74 -6.50
N SER A 98 -17.99 -29.05 -6.11
CA SER A 98 -17.67 -29.56 -4.76
C SER A 98 -17.46 -28.49 -3.69
N HIS A 99 -17.28 -27.22 -4.05
CA HIS A 99 -17.15 -26.14 -3.05
C HIS A 99 -18.45 -25.98 -2.23
N ASP A 100 -18.33 -25.96 -0.90
CA ASP A 100 -19.44 -25.83 0.06
C ASP A 100 -19.23 -24.69 1.08
N HIS A 101 -18.03 -24.10 1.13
CA HIS A 101 -17.71 -22.98 2.01
C HIS A 101 -17.84 -21.64 1.29
N TYR A 102 -18.96 -20.95 1.55
CA TYR A 102 -19.31 -19.72 0.85
C TYR A 102 -19.14 -18.46 1.69
N LEU A 103 -18.60 -17.42 1.07
CA LEU A 103 -18.63 -16.06 1.54
C LEU A 103 -19.94 -15.39 1.09
N ASP A 104 -20.71 -14.93 2.06
CA ASP A 104 -22.00 -14.25 1.86
C ASP A 104 -21.83 -12.74 1.59
N GLN A 105 -22.96 -12.03 1.55
CA GLN A 105 -23.00 -10.57 1.35
C GLN A 105 -22.15 -9.77 2.34
N LYS A 106 -21.84 -10.27 3.54
CA LYS A 106 -21.01 -9.56 4.52
C LYS A 106 -19.56 -9.43 4.08
N ASN A 107 -19.15 -10.25 3.11
CA ASN A 107 -17.80 -10.29 2.56
C ASN A 107 -17.71 -9.58 1.20
N LEU A 108 -18.80 -9.01 0.70
CA LEU A 108 -18.83 -8.42 -0.63
C LEU A 108 -17.83 -7.25 -0.76
N LEU A 109 -17.58 -6.48 0.29
CA LEU A 109 -16.52 -5.47 0.31
C LEU A 109 -15.13 -6.07 0.03
N LEU A 110 -14.84 -7.27 0.54
CA LEU A 110 -13.58 -7.97 0.26
C LEU A 110 -13.48 -8.36 -1.21
N TRP A 111 -14.61 -8.77 -1.82
CA TRP A 111 -14.67 -9.05 -3.25
C TRP A 111 -14.42 -7.78 -4.07
N VAL A 112 -15.16 -6.70 -3.81
CA VAL A 112 -15.00 -5.41 -4.52
C VAL A 112 -13.57 -4.88 -4.39
N TYR A 113 -12.99 -4.94 -3.18
CA TYR A 113 -11.59 -4.60 -2.94
C TYR A 113 -10.63 -5.43 -3.80
N THR A 114 -10.87 -6.74 -3.91
CA THR A 114 -10.05 -7.62 -4.75
C THR A 114 -10.12 -7.23 -6.22
N VAL A 115 -11.33 -6.97 -6.72
CA VAL A 115 -11.53 -6.59 -8.12
C VAL A 115 -10.87 -5.26 -8.42
N LEU A 116 -11.08 -4.22 -7.59
CA LEU A 116 -10.44 -2.92 -7.76
C LEU A 116 -8.91 -3.04 -7.77
N SER A 117 -8.34 -3.70 -6.76
CA SER A 117 -6.89 -3.92 -6.70
C SER A 117 -6.38 -4.66 -7.94
N GLY A 118 -7.09 -5.70 -8.36
CA GLY A 118 -6.73 -6.50 -9.53
C GLY A 118 -6.79 -5.74 -10.86
N GLU A 119 -7.83 -4.94 -11.08
CA GLU A 119 -7.98 -4.13 -12.30
C GLU A 119 -6.95 -2.99 -12.32
N ILE A 120 -6.75 -2.27 -11.19
CA ILE A 120 -5.69 -1.25 -11.08
C ILE A 120 -4.32 -1.85 -11.39
N ALA A 121 -4.03 -3.03 -10.84
CA ALA A 121 -2.83 -3.79 -11.13
C ALA A 121 -2.67 -4.13 -12.62
N ALA A 122 -3.73 -4.59 -13.28
CA ALA A 122 -3.72 -4.91 -14.70
C ALA A 122 -3.45 -3.67 -15.57
N HIS A 123 -4.14 -2.55 -15.31
CA HIS A 123 -3.93 -1.30 -16.05
C HIS A 123 -2.49 -0.76 -15.91
N ILE A 124 -1.93 -0.78 -14.69
CA ILE A 124 -0.54 -0.36 -14.47
C ILE A 124 0.43 -1.29 -15.20
N ASN A 125 0.17 -2.60 -15.17
CA ASN A 125 0.99 -3.59 -15.88
C ASN A 125 1.03 -3.32 -17.38
N ASP A 126 -0.10 -2.96 -17.98
CA ASP A 126 -0.21 -2.70 -19.41
C ASP A 126 0.52 -1.41 -19.80
N LEU A 127 0.37 -0.35 -19.01
CA LEU A 127 1.10 0.91 -19.20
C LEU A 127 2.61 0.75 -19.05
N ALA A 128 3.05 -0.07 -18.08
CA ALA A 128 4.45 -0.26 -17.76
C ALA A 128 5.12 -1.43 -18.51
N HIS A 129 4.35 -2.22 -19.26
CA HIS A 129 4.79 -3.41 -20.01
C HIS A 129 5.61 -4.41 -19.16
N ILE A 130 5.08 -4.79 -17.99
CA ILE A 130 5.83 -5.62 -17.02
C ILE A 130 5.73 -7.12 -17.35
N GLY A 131 4.51 -7.65 -17.50
CA GLY A 131 4.26 -9.08 -17.70
C GLY A 131 2.84 -9.37 -18.14
N ASP A 132 2.40 -10.61 -17.89
CA ASP A 132 1.04 -11.04 -18.22
C ASP A 132 0.01 -10.40 -17.29
N GLU A 133 -1.15 -10.03 -17.85
CA GLU A 133 -2.23 -9.35 -17.14
C GLU A 133 -2.76 -10.18 -15.94
N GLU A 134 -2.92 -11.50 -16.12
CA GLU A 134 -3.35 -12.41 -15.05
C GLU A 134 -2.32 -12.51 -13.91
N GLU A 135 -1.01 -12.44 -14.23
CA GLU A 135 0.04 -12.42 -13.22
C GLU A 135 -0.01 -11.14 -12.38
N ALA A 136 -0.22 -9.99 -13.02
CA ALA A 136 -0.38 -8.71 -12.35
C ALA A 136 -1.59 -8.72 -11.42
N TYR A 137 -2.75 -9.13 -11.96
CA TYR A 137 -4.00 -9.20 -11.22
C TYR A 137 -3.88 -10.12 -10.00
N PHE A 138 -3.42 -11.36 -10.20
CA PHE A 138 -3.37 -12.32 -9.11
C PHE A 138 -2.31 -11.95 -8.07
N SER A 139 -1.15 -11.41 -8.48
CA SER A 139 -0.15 -10.87 -7.55
C SER A 139 -0.74 -9.81 -6.63
N SER A 140 -1.67 -8.99 -7.14
CA SER A 140 -2.36 -7.98 -6.33
C SER A 140 -3.36 -8.58 -5.33
N SER A 141 -3.95 -9.73 -5.66
CA SER A 141 -4.94 -10.44 -4.84
C SER A 141 -4.32 -11.28 -3.71
N LEU A 142 -3.00 -11.50 -3.72
CA LEU A 142 -2.31 -12.34 -2.76
C LEU A 142 -2.60 -11.97 -1.29
N PRO A 143 -2.59 -10.68 -0.86
CA PRO A 143 -2.95 -10.33 0.51
C PRO A 143 -4.36 -10.77 0.86
N VAL A 144 -5.34 -10.59 -0.05
CA VAL A 144 -6.73 -11.00 0.17
C VAL A 144 -6.84 -12.53 0.28
N LEU A 145 -6.12 -13.28 -0.54
CA LEU A 145 -6.04 -14.74 -0.38
C LEU A 145 -5.55 -15.13 1.03
N GLY A 146 -4.56 -14.43 1.57
CA GLY A 146 -4.12 -14.63 2.96
C GLY A 146 -5.20 -14.28 3.99
N MET A 147 -5.98 -13.23 3.73
CA MET A 147 -7.11 -12.85 4.58
C MET A 147 -8.25 -13.90 4.52
N LEU A 148 -8.48 -14.53 3.36
CA LEU A 148 -9.40 -15.67 3.23
C LEU A 148 -8.92 -16.88 4.05
N MET A 149 -7.62 -17.18 4.02
CA MET A 149 -7.03 -18.22 4.87
C MET A 149 -7.20 -17.90 6.36
N MET A 150 -7.08 -16.63 6.75
CA MET A 150 -7.35 -16.17 8.11
C MET A 150 -8.83 -16.35 8.51
N LEU A 151 -9.77 -16.06 7.61
CA LEU A 151 -11.21 -16.30 7.82
C LEU A 151 -11.50 -17.78 8.08
N GLY A 152 -10.92 -18.68 7.29
CA GLY A 152 -11.07 -20.12 7.48
C GLY A 152 -10.46 -20.63 8.78
N ARG A 153 -9.45 -19.93 9.31
CA ARG A 153 -8.75 -20.28 10.56
C ARG A 153 -9.47 -19.81 11.82
N ASP A 154 -9.97 -18.57 11.84
CA ASP A 154 -10.58 -17.98 13.02
C ASP A 154 -11.85 -17.18 12.68
N PRO A 155 -13.05 -17.63 13.09
CA PRO A 155 -14.30 -16.94 12.80
C PRO A 155 -14.37 -15.50 13.34
N ARG A 156 -13.58 -15.15 14.35
CA ARG A 156 -13.51 -13.77 14.89
C ARG A 156 -12.91 -12.80 13.89
N TYR A 157 -12.11 -13.28 12.94
CA TYR A 157 -11.49 -12.47 11.89
C TYR A 157 -12.54 -11.74 11.04
N GLN A 158 -13.70 -12.37 10.81
CA GLN A 158 -14.85 -11.77 10.11
C GLN A 158 -15.26 -10.42 10.70
N LYS A 159 -15.18 -10.27 12.03
CA LYS A 159 -15.65 -9.06 12.74
C LYS A 159 -14.76 -7.86 12.53
N ILE A 160 -13.52 -8.06 12.10
CA ILE A 160 -12.53 -7.01 11.87
C ILE A 160 -12.14 -6.84 10.41
N LEU A 161 -12.57 -7.75 9.52
CA LEU A 161 -12.19 -7.80 8.11
C LEU A 161 -12.30 -6.44 7.41
N ASN A 162 -13.47 -5.79 7.51
CA ASN A 162 -13.73 -4.50 6.88
C ASN A 162 -12.80 -3.39 7.41
N PHE A 163 -12.45 -3.44 8.70
CA PHE A 163 -11.50 -2.51 9.28
C PHE A 163 -10.07 -2.77 8.77
N LEU A 164 -9.67 -4.04 8.63
CA LEU A 164 -8.35 -4.41 8.12
C LEU A 164 -8.12 -3.96 6.66
N LEU A 165 -9.18 -3.83 5.86
CA LEU A 165 -9.08 -3.30 4.49
C LEU A 165 -8.78 -1.80 4.43
N ARG A 166 -9.14 -1.04 5.47
CA ARG A 166 -8.91 0.42 5.56
C ARG A 166 -7.49 0.80 5.95
N ILE A 167 -6.75 -0.12 6.54
CA ILE A 167 -5.44 0.16 7.11
C ILE A 167 -4.32 -0.39 6.22
N PRO A 168 -3.12 0.22 6.24
CA PRO A 168 -1.99 -0.29 5.49
C PRO A 168 -1.59 -1.71 5.92
N MET A 169 -1.06 -2.51 5.00
CA MET A 169 -0.69 -3.92 5.25
C MET A 169 0.19 -4.13 6.50
N GLU A 170 1.11 -3.21 6.79
CA GLU A 170 1.95 -3.26 8.00
C GLU A 170 1.18 -3.25 9.32
N ASP A 171 0.12 -2.44 9.39
CA ASP A 171 -0.69 -2.30 10.58
C ASP A 171 -1.67 -3.47 10.65
N ARG A 172 -2.12 -3.99 9.49
CA ARG A 172 -2.86 -5.25 9.40
C ARG A 172 -2.06 -6.41 10.00
N VAL A 173 -0.83 -6.65 9.53
CA VAL A 173 0.07 -7.70 10.05
C VAL A 173 0.27 -7.55 11.57
N TYR A 174 0.55 -6.32 12.03
CA TYR A 174 0.75 -6.05 13.46
C TYR A 174 -0.47 -6.43 14.30
N ILE A 175 -1.68 -6.04 13.87
CA ILE A 175 -2.94 -6.30 14.58
C ILE A 175 -3.25 -7.79 14.60
N GLU A 176 -3.09 -8.46 13.45
CA GLU A 176 -3.39 -9.88 13.32
C GLU A 176 -2.50 -10.72 14.24
N GLN A 177 -1.19 -10.49 14.21
CA GLN A 177 -0.24 -11.15 15.11
C GLN A 177 -0.63 -10.96 16.58
N ARG A 178 -1.03 -9.74 16.96
CA ARG A 178 -1.42 -9.41 18.34
C ARG A 178 -2.73 -10.07 18.78
N ILE A 179 -3.70 -10.25 17.88
CA ILE A 179 -5.03 -10.78 18.23
C ILE A 179 -5.12 -12.30 18.05
N PHE A 180 -4.51 -12.84 16.99
CA PHE A 180 -4.65 -14.24 16.58
C PHE A 180 -3.37 -15.08 16.72
N GLY A 181 -2.22 -14.45 17.03
CA GLY A 181 -0.92 -15.12 17.12
C GLY A 181 -0.36 -15.58 15.77
N THR A 182 -0.90 -15.04 14.68
CA THR A 182 -0.45 -15.24 13.30
C THR A 182 -1.02 -14.12 12.42
N ASP A 183 -0.58 -14.01 11.17
CA ASP A 183 -1.10 -13.06 10.19
C ASP A 183 -1.36 -13.70 8.83
N HIS A 184 -2.03 -12.93 7.96
CA HIS A 184 -2.37 -13.35 6.60
C HIS A 184 -1.14 -13.67 5.73
N LEU A 185 0.02 -13.03 5.93
CA LEU A 185 1.25 -13.34 5.20
C LEU A 185 1.86 -14.66 5.67
N ASP A 186 1.79 -14.96 6.97
CA ASP A 186 2.19 -16.25 7.51
C ASP A 186 1.29 -17.38 6.99
N GLN A 187 -0.03 -17.16 6.89
CA GLN A 187 -0.92 -18.14 6.26
C GLN A 187 -0.54 -18.39 4.80
N LEU A 188 -0.27 -17.33 4.03
CA LEU A 188 0.18 -17.45 2.64
C LEU A 188 1.47 -18.26 2.52
N LYS A 189 2.50 -17.94 3.32
CA LYS A 189 3.78 -18.67 3.26
C LYS A 189 3.63 -20.16 3.54
N MET A 190 2.74 -20.54 4.45
CA MET A 190 2.53 -21.94 4.83
C MET A 190 1.77 -22.74 3.76
N GLN A 191 0.93 -22.08 2.96
CA GLN A 191 -0.07 -22.77 2.14
C GLN A 191 0.05 -22.50 0.63
N VAL A 192 0.79 -21.49 0.18
CA VAL A 192 0.82 -21.10 -1.24
C VAL A 192 1.58 -22.14 -2.08
N VAL A 193 0.82 -23.08 -2.62
CA VAL A 193 1.23 -24.04 -3.65
C VAL A 193 1.00 -23.40 -5.03
N ALA A 194 1.76 -22.34 -5.34
CA ALA A 194 1.59 -21.52 -6.55
C ALA A 194 2.89 -21.43 -7.38
N PRO A 195 2.83 -20.96 -8.64
CA PRO A 195 4.01 -20.65 -9.46
C PRO A 195 5.10 -19.85 -8.72
N LYS A 196 6.36 -20.02 -9.17
CA LYS A 196 7.54 -19.43 -8.51
C LYS A 196 7.39 -17.92 -8.30
N LEU A 197 6.88 -17.21 -9.30
CA LEU A 197 6.64 -15.77 -9.23
C LEU A 197 5.85 -15.37 -7.98
N TYR A 198 4.68 -15.97 -7.76
CA TYR A 198 3.83 -15.63 -6.63
C TYR A 198 4.48 -15.99 -5.28
N ARG A 199 5.21 -17.11 -5.20
CA ARG A 199 5.97 -17.46 -4.00
C ARG A 199 7.07 -16.44 -3.68
N ASP A 200 7.75 -15.95 -4.71
CA ASP A 200 8.78 -14.94 -4.57
C ASP A 200 8.17 -13.60 -4.15
N VAL A 201 7.00 -13.20 -4.69
CA VAL A 201 6.25 -12.01 -4.24
C VAL A 201 5.80 -12.15 -2.77
N VAL A 202 5.25 -13.30 -2.36
CA VAL A 202 4.89 -13.58 -0.96
C VAL A 202 6.12 -13.50 -0.04
N THR A 203 7.26 -14.00 -0.49
CA THR A 203 8.52 -13.92 0.26
C THR A 203 8.95 -12.47 0.44
N LEU A 204 8.90 -11.66 -0.62
CA LEU A 204 9.18 -10.22 -0.55
C LEU A 204 8.23 -9.49 0.41
N MET A 205 6.92 -9.78 0.36
CA MET A 205 5.96 -9.22 1.32
C MET A 205 6.34 -9.59 2.76
N GLY A 206 6.72 -10.85 3.01
CA GLY A 206 7.17 -11.30 4.31
C GLY A 206 8.41 -10.57 4.85
N VAL A 207 9.38 -10.29 3.98
CA VAL A 207 10.60 -9.54 4.32
C VAL A 207 10.29 -8.06 4.61
N MET A 208 9.34 -7.47 3.88
CA MET A 208 9.02 -6.05 3.97
C MET A 208 8.07 -5.71 5.13
N PHE A 209 7.09 -6.58 5.38
CA PHE A 209 5.96 -6.28 6.29
C PHE A 209 5.84 -7.24 7.47
N GLY A 210 6.65 -8.31 7.53
CA GLY A 210 6.65 -9.22 8.66
C GLY A 210 7.13 -8.57 9.98
N PRO A 211 7.04 -9.30 11.11
CA PRO A 211 7.41 -8.77 12.43
C PRO A 211 8.85 -8.24 12.54
N GLU A 212 9.79 -8.85 11.81
CA GLU A 212 11.21 -8.43 11.73
C GLU A 212 11.50 -7.55 10.49
N GLY A 213 10.48 -7.04 9.80
CA GLY A 213 10.58 -6.47 8.47
C GLY A 213 11.57 -5.31 8.37
N ARG A 214 12.41 -5.33 7.33
CA ARG A 214 13.49 -4.34 7.10
C ARG A 214 13.13 -3.39 5.95
N ARG A 215 12.23 -2.43 6.19
CA ARG A 215 11.79 -1.47 5.16
C ARG A 215 12.89 -0.63 4.53
N GLU A 216 13.93 -0.31 5.28
CA GLU A 216 14.95 0.68 4.89
C GLU A 216 16.09 0.09 4.05
N ARG A 217 16.10 -1.23 3.80
CA ARG A 217 17.17 -1.90 3.07
C ARG A 217 16.60 -2.93 2.11
N PHE A 218 16.26 -2.46 0.92
CA PHE A 218 16.07 -3.34 -0.22
C PHE A 218 17.09 -2.97 -1.29
N ASP A 219 18.06 -3.86 -1.56
CA ASP A 219 18.91 -3.74 -2.74
C ASP A 219 17.99 -3.90 -3.96
N GLN A 220 17.84 -2.84 -4.76
CA GLN A 220 17.05 -2.92 -5.98
C GLN A 220 17.60 -4.05 -6.84
N ALA A 221 16.76 -5.06 -7.11
CA ALA A 221 17.11 -6.10 -8.04
C ALA A 221 17.48 -5.43 -9.37
N GLY A 222 18.71 -5.63 -9.86
CA GLY A 222 19.15 -4.99 -11.10
C GLY A 222 18.17 -5.31 -12.23
N ARG A 223 17.94 -4.38 -13.16
CA ARG A 223 16.94 -4.54 -14.24
C ARG A 223 17.10 -5.78 -15.09
N LEU A 224 18.33 -6.31 -15.17
CA LEU A 224 18.68 -7.54 -15.90
C LEU A 224 18.61 -8.80 -15.02
N SER A 225 18.25 -8.66 -13.74
CA SER A 225 18.15 -9.78 -12.82
C SER A 225 16.79 -10.47 -12.94
N ILE A 226 16.79 -11.78 -12.70
CA ILE A 226 15.58 -12.61 -12.68
C ILE A 226 14.58 -12.10 -11.63
N GLY A 227 15.05 -11.44 -10.57
CA GLY A 227 14.22 -10.89 -9.50
C GLY A 227 13.55 -9.55 -9.80
N TYR A 228 13.85 -8.91 -10.94
CA TYR A 228 13.31 -7.58 -11.27
C TYR A 228 11.79 -7.63 -11.51
N LYS A 229 11.31 -8.63 -12.26
CA LYS A 229 9.87 -8.84 -12.49
C LYS A 229 9.10 -9.06 -11.18
N THR A 230 9.67 -9.85 -10.25
CA THR A 230 9.09 -10.05 -8.91
C THR A 230 9.00 -8.75 -8.12
N LEU A 231 10.05 -7.92 -8.16
CA LEU A 231 10.06 -6.61 -7.52
C LEU A 231 8.99 -5.68 -8.12
N GLN A 232 8.85 -5.66 -9.44
CA GLN A 232 7.84 -4.85 -10.13
C GLN A 232 6.42 -5.28 -9.75
N PHE A 233 6.12 -6.59 -9.69
CA PHE A 233 4.80 -7.05 -9.24
C PHE A 233 4.54 -6.79 -7.76
N PHE A 234 5.58 -6.83 -6.91
CA PHE A 234 5.46 -6.40 -5.52
C PHE A 234 5.10 -4.91 -5.41
N GLN A 235 5.78 -4.04 -6.18
CA GLN A 235 5.52 -2.59 -6.21
C GLN A 235 4.13 -2.28 -6.76
N LEU A 236 3.75 -2.97 -7.84
CA LEU A 236 2.44 -2.86 -8.48
C LEU A 236 1.32 -3.27 -7.53
N ARG A 237 1.50 -4.35 -6.75
CA ARG A 237 0.56 -4.73 -5.69
C ARG A 237 0.41 -3.65 -4.61
N ASP A 238 1.52 -3.06 -4.16
CA ASP A 238 1.47 -1.98 -3.16
C ASP A 238 0.73 -0.73 -3.68
N ILE A 239 0.87 -0.41 -4.97
CA ILE A 239 0.14 0.69 -5.61
C ILE A 239 -1.34 0.34 -5.76
N ALA A 240 -1.64 -0.86 -6.24
CA ALA A 240 -3.00 -1.34 -6.42
C ALA A 240 -3.79 -1.37 -5.11
N GLU A 241 -3.17 -1.80 -4.01
CA GLU A 241 -3.74 -1.70 -2.66
C GLU A 241 -4.07 -0.24 -2.29
N ALA A 242 -3.13 0.69 -2.51
CA ALA A 242 -3.35 2.09 -2.20
C ALA A 242 -4.47 2.72 -3.07
N GLY A 243 -4.56 2.35 -4.35
CA GLY A 243 -5.62 2.80 -5.26
C GLY A 243 -6.99 2.22 -4.92
N ALA A 244 -7.06 0.93 -4.57
CA ALA A 244 -8.32 0.33 -4.10
C ALA A 244 -8.78 0.97 -2.78
N GLN A 245 -7.86 1.26 -1.87
CA GLN A 245 -8.15 1.96 -0.61
C GLN A 245 -8.62 3.40 -0.83
N SER A 246 -8.03 4.13 -1.79
CA SER A 246 -8.43 5.52 -2.07
C SER A 246 -9.86 5.62 -2.62
N LEU A 247 -10.28 4.62 -3.41
CA LEU A 247 -11.64 4.53 -3.96
C LEU A 247 -12.67 4.07 -2.92
N LEU A 248 -12.34 3.06 -2.13
CA LEU A 248 -13.29 2.46 -1.16
C LEU A 248 -13.37 3.23 0.16
N PHE A 249 -12.30 3.91 0.54
CA PHE A 249 -12.18 4.58 1.83
C PHE A 249 -11.64 6.01 1.65
N PRO A 250 -12.39 6.91 0.99
CA PRO A 250 -11.91 8.25 0.65
C PRO A 250 -11.51 9.10 1.86
N LEU A 251 -12.04 8.79 3.06
CA LEU A 251 -11.62 9.42 4.31
C LEU A 251 -10.16 9.10 4.69
N VAL A 252 -9.61 7.98 4.20
CA VAL A 252 -8.21 7.57 4.38
C VAL A 252 -7.35 8.24 3.32
N VAL A 253 -7.20 9.56 3.42
CA VAL A 253 -6.54 10.39 2.39
C VAL A 253 -5.10 9.94 2.08
N GLU A 254 -4.40 9.32 3.05
CA GLU A 254 -3.05 8.78 2.83
C GLU A 254 -3.01 7.66 1.78
N ALA A 255 -4.13 6.98 1.52
CA ALA A 255 -4.21 5.97 0.47
C ALA A 255 -4.04 6.60 -0.92
N ARG A 256 -4.70 7.74 -1.17
CA ARG A 256 -4.56 8.49 -2.44
C ARG A 256 -3.15 9.03 -2.62
N GLU A 257 -2.60 9.66 -1.59
CA GLU A 257 -1.22 10.18 -1.64
C GLU A 257 -0.22 9.06 -1.92
N ARG A 258 -0.39 7.90 -1.25
CA ARG A 258 0.45 6.74 -1.46
C ARG A 258 0.30 6.17 -2.87
N PHE A 259 -0.92 6.11 -3.40
CA PHE A 259 -1.17 5.72 -4.78
C PHE A 259 -0.44 6.65 -5.75
N GLN A 260 -0.58 7.97 -5.61
CA GLN A 260 0.08 8.96 -6.47
C GLN A 260 1.61 8.90 -6.36
N GLU A 261 2.14 8.88 -5.12
CA GLU A 261 3.58 8.81 -4.85
C GLU A 261 4.20 7.55 -5.47
N LEU A 262 3.62 6.38 -5.19
CA LEU A 262 4.16 5.10 -5.65
C LEU A 262 3.99 4.90 -7.16
N SER A 263 2.85 5.29 -7.73
CA SER A 263 2.60 5.24 -9.19
C SER A 263 3.63 6.06 -9.96
N LYS A 264 3.87 7.30 -9.49
CA LYS A 264 4.87 8.18 -10.09
C LYS A 264 6.29 7.66 -9.87
N ARG A 265 6.60 7.18 -8.67
CA ARG A 265 7.94 6.70 -8.29
C ARG A 265 8.36 5.45 -9.07
N HIS A 266 7.48 4.45 -9.14
CA HIS A 266 7.84 3.14 -9.69
C HIS A 266 7.53 3.00 -11.17
N PHE A 267 6.44 3.60 -11.65
CA PHE A 267 5.96 3.41 -13.02
C PHE A 267 5.84 4.71 -13.82
N LYS A 268 6.23 5.86 -13.24
CA LYS A 268 6.24 7.18 -13.91
C LYS A 268 4.86 7.64 -14.39
N ILE A 269 3.80 7.11 -13.79
CA ILE A 269 2.41 7.47 -14.08
C ILE A 269 2.16 8.88 -13.53
N SER A 270 1.66 9.77 -14.39
CA SER A 270 1.26 11.13 -13.99
C SER A 270 -0.03 11.13 -13.17
N GLU A 271 -0.35 12.24 -12.53
CA GLU A 271 -1.57 12.35 -11.74
C GLU A 271 -2.83 12.19 -12.60
N SER A 272 -2.86 12.79 -13.79
CA SER A 272 -3.98 12.65 -14.73
C SER A 272 -4.13 11.22 -15.25
N GLU A 273 -3.03 10.54 -15.60
CA GLU A 273 -3.08 9.12 -16.00
C GLU A 273 -3.53 8.23 -14.84
N GLY A 274 -3.13 8.56 -13.60
CA GLY A 274 -3.57 7.86 -12.41
C GLY A 274 -5.06 8.02 -12.14
N GLU A 275 -5.61 9.22 -12.33
CA GLU A 275 -7.05 9.49 -12.19
C GLU A 275 -7.89 8.77 -13.25
N GLU A 276 -7.44 8.78 -14.51
CA GLU A 276 -8.06 8.02 -15.61
C GLU A 276 -8.08 6.52 -15.30
N LEU A 277 -6.95 5.97 -14.84
CA LEU A 277 -6.83 4.58 -14.45
C LEU A 277 -7.80 4.18 -13.33
N LEU A 278 -7.93 5.02 -12.29
CA LEU A 278 -8.87 4.75 -11.21
C LEU A 278 -10.32 4.80 -11.70
N ALA A 279 -10.66 5.72 -12.62
CA ALA A 279 -11.98 5.80 -13.22
C ALA A 279 -12.31 4.56 -14.06
N ASP A 280 -11.37 4.08 -14.86
CA ASP A 280 -11.52 2.85 -15.65
C ASP A 280 -11.74 1.62 -14.75
N ALA A 281 -10.97 1.52 -13.65
CA ALA A 281 -11.14 0.45 -12.68
C ALA A 281 -12.53 0.47 -12.01
N VAL A 282 -13.07 1.65 -11.69
CA VAL A 282 -14.44 1.80 -11.16
C VAL A 282 -15.47 1.35 -12.20
N ALA A 283 -15.40 1.84 -13.43
CA ALA A 283 -16.32 1.46 -14.50
C ALA A 283 -16.30 -0.05 -14.76
N LYS A 284 -15.12 -0.67 -14.67
CA LYS A 284 -14.97 -2.12 -14.79
C LYS A 284 -15.65 -2.86 -13.64
N VAL A 285 -15.50 -2.39 -12.40
CA VAL A 285 -16.19 -2.98 -11.24
C VAL A 285 -17.70 -2.85 -11.37
N GLU A 286 -18.23 -1.71 -11.81
CA GLU A 286 -19.67 -1.52 -12.03
C GLU A 286 -20.21 -2.56 -13.02
N ALA A 287 -19.53 -2.74 -14.16
CA ALA A 287 -19.92 -3.75 -15.15
C ALA A 287 -19.88 -5.18 -14.57
N LEU A 288 -18.88 -5.50 -13.76
CA LEU A 288 -18.77 -6.80 -13.09
C LEU A 288 -19.85 -6.98 -12.02
N CYS A 289 -20.22 -5.93 -11.28
CA CYS A 289 -21.32 -6.01 -10.32
C CYS A 289 -22.61 -6.44 -11.00
N THR A 290 -22.89 -5.92 -12.20
CA THR A 290 -24.06 -6.31 -13.01
C THR A 290 -23.96 -7.73 -13.49
N GLU A 291 -22.77 -8.13 -13.94
CA GLU A 291 -22.54 -9.49 -14.42
C GLU A 291 -22.74 -10.54 -13.32
N PHE A 292 -22.17 -10.27 -12.13
CA PHE A 292 -22.26 -11.15 -10.96
C PHE A 292 -23.57 -10.99 -10.18
N LYS A 293 -24.46 -10.07 -10.61
CA LYS A 293 -25.77 -9.77 -9.99
C LYS A 293 -25.66 -9.35 -8.53
N VAL A 294 -24.73 -8.44 -8.25
CA VAL A 294 -24.43 -7.92 -6.91
C VAL A 294 -24.58 -6.39 -6.81
N ASP A 295 -25.14 -5.75 -7.84
CA ASP A 295 -25.27 -4.29 -7.99
C ASP A 295 -25.82 -3.59 -6.75
N ASP A 296 -26.96 -4.07 -6.23
CA ASP A 296 -27.72 -3.46 -5.14
C ASP A 296 -26.91 -3.31 -3.83
N VAL A 297 -25.86 -4.12 -3.65
CA VAL A 297 -25.06 -4.18 -2.42
C VAL A 297 -23.61 -3.74 -2.68
N ALA A 298 -23.03 -4.11 -3.82
CA ALA A 298 -21.65 -3.81 -4.15
C ALA A 298 -21.42 -2.33 -4.46
N LEU A 299 -22.35 -1.69 -5.18
CA LEU A 299 -22.22 -0.28 -5.56
C LEU A 299 -22.27 0.66 -4.35
N ASN A 300 -22.89 0.26 -3.25
CA ASN A 300 -22.88 1.03 -1.99
C ASN A 300 -21.48 1.19 -1.37
N TYR A 301 -20.50 0.39 -1.81
CA TYR A 301 -19.12 0.50 -1.34
C TYR A 301 -18.28 1.44 -2.20
N LEU A 302 -18.66 1.67 -3.45
CA LEU A 302 -18.00 2.64 -4.30
C LEU A 302 -18.50 4.03 -3.88
N ALA A 303 -17.57 4.90 -3.51
CA ALA A 303 -17.93 6.29 -3.25
C ALA A 303 -18.51 6.91 -4.53
N GLU A 304 -19.64 7.63 -4.42
CA GLU A 304 -20.09 8.51 -5.50
C GLU A 304 -18.96 9.51 -5.78
N ALA A 305 -18.23 9.33 -6.88
CA ALA A 305 -17.04 10.12 -7.22
C ALA A 305 -17.32 11.64 -7.29
N GLU A 306 -18.58 12.03 -7.46
CA GLU A 306 -19.01 13.43 -7.55
C GLU A 306 -19.34 14.10 -6.20
N SER A 307 -19.47 13.35 -5.09
CA SER A 307 -20.09 13.89 -3.87
C SER A 307 -19.12 14.28 -2.74
N TYR A 308 -17.80 14.19 -2.92
CA TYR A 308 -16.82 14.48 -1.87
C TYR A 308 -15.83 15.57 -2.25
N GLN A 309 -16.04 16.77 -1.70
CA GLN A 309 -14.97 17.74 -1.54
C GLN A 309 -14.05 17.25 -0.43
N TYR A 310 -12.80 16.91 -0.76
CA TYR A 310 -11.80 16.62 0.25
C TYR A 310 -11.64 17.85 1.16
N PRO A 311 -11.84 17.73 2.47
CA PRO A 311 -11.51 18.82 3.36
C PRO A 311 -10.01 19.08 3.22
N ALA A 312 -9.64 20.34 2.97
CA ALA A 312 -8.24 20.73 2.92
C ALA A 312 -7.50 20.23 4.17
N TYR A 313 -6.28 19.76 4.03
CA TYR A 313 -5.45 19.32 5.16
C TYR A 313 -5.32 20.45 6.17
N LEU A 314 -6.05 20.33 7.27
CA LEU A 314 -5.92 21.22 8.41
C LEU A 314 -4.94 20.59 9.40
N PHE A 315 -3.84 21.28 9.65
CA PHE A 315 -2.96 20.94 10.76
C PHE A 315 -3.33 21.84 11.93
N ALA A 316 -3.88 21.25 12.99
CA ALA A 316 -4.33 21.96 14.18
C ALA A 316 -3.62 21.44 15.43
N THR A 317 -3.51 22.32 16.43
CA THR A 317 -2.94 22.02 17.73
C THR A 317 -3.66 22.82 18.81
N ASN A 318 -3.90 22.18 19.95
CA ASN A 318 -4.34 22.82 21.19
C ASN A 318 -3.17 23.33 22.02
N ASN A 319 -1.93 22.93 21.67
CA ASN A 319 -0.72 23.42 22.34
C ASN A 319 -0.40 24.86 21.90
N LYS A 320 -0.58 25.80 22.82
CA LYS A 320 -0.41 27.25 22.55
C LYS A 320 1.00 27.65 22.10
N ALA A 321 2.03 26.97 22.60
CA ALA A 321 3.41 27.28 22.23
C ALA A 321 3.67 26.85 20.79
N PHE A 322 3.20 25.66 20.41
CA PHE A 322 3.32 25.15 19.07
C PHE A 322 2.42 25.88 18.07
N ASP A 323 1.22 26.33 18.48
CA ASP A 323 0.34 27.14 17.63
C ASP A 323 1.05 28.43 17.15
N ALA A 324 1.80 29.11 18.03
CA ALA A 324 2.56 30.29 17.63
C ALA A 324 3.63 29.99 16.56
N GLU A 325 4.35 28.86 16.68
CA GLU A 325 5.29 28.40 15.65
C GLU A 325 4.57 28.01 14.35
N LEU A 326 3.41 27.36 14.46
CA LEU A 326 2.59 26.95 13.32
C LEU A 326 2.09 28.16 12.52
N GLN A 327 1.61 29.22 13.18
CA GLN A 327 1.21 30.46 12.49
C GLN A 327 2.40 31.13 11.78
N ALA A 328 3.59 31.10 12.39
CA ALA A 328 4.81 31.58 11.74
C ALA A 328 5.18 30.75 10.50
N ALA A 329 4.98 29.43 10.56
CA ALA A 329 5.17 28.53 9.42
C ALA A 329 4.25 28.89 8.26
N TYR A 330 2.95 29.12 8.52
CA TYR A 330 1.98 29.52 7.50
C TYR A 330 2.33 30.88 6.88
N ALA A 331 2.75 31.87 7.69
CA ALA A 331 3.20 33.16 7.19
C ALA A 331 4.46 33.05 6.30
N ALA A 332 5.44 32.23 6.70
CA ALA A 332 6.62 31.96 5.89
C ALA A 332 6.27 31.23 4.59
N ASN A 333 5.29 30.32 4.63
CA ASN A 333 4.80 29.56 3.50
C ASN A 333 4.13 30.46 2.44
N ALA A 334 3.30 31.40 2.90
CA ALA A 334 2.64 32.40 2.05
C ALA A 334 3.66 33.33 1.37
N ALA A 335 4.81 33.58 2.01
CA ALA A 335 5.92 34.33 1.45
C ALA A 335 6.86 33.49 0.53
N ASP A 336 6.40 32.32 0.06
CA ASP A 336 7.15 31.37 -0.80
C ASP A 336 8.53 30.96 -0.25
N ARG A 337 8.70 30.96 1.09
CA ARG A 337 9.99 30.61 1.72
C ARG A 337 10.20 29.10 1.78
N CYS A 338 11.47 28.69 1.77
CA CYS A 338 11.89 27.34 2.14
C CYS A 338 11.59 27.11 3.64
N ILE A 339 10.93 26.00 3.98
CA ILE A 339 10.56 25.66 5.36
C ILE A 339 11.25 24.35 5.76
N LEU A 340 11.80 24.33 6.97
CA LEU A 340 12.37 23.14 7.59
C LEU A 340 11.46 22.65 8.71
N LEU A 341 10.92 21.45 8.55
CA LEU A 341 10.15 20.73 9.55
C LEU A 341 11.05 19.74 10.28
N TYR A 342 11.41 20.00 11.53
CA TYR A 342 12.26 19.10 12.30
C TYR A 342 11.60 18.62 13.59
N GLY A 343 12.06 17.49 14.11
CA GLY A 343 11.48 16.83 15.28
C GLY A 343 11.62 15.32 15.18
N GLU A 344 11.15 14.61 16.19
CA GLU A 344 11.28 13.15 16.27
C GLU A 344 10.59 12.40 15.11
N PRO A 345 10.87 11.10 14.92
CA PRO A 345 10.10 10.27 14.00
C PRO A 345 8.60 10.34 14.31
N ASN A 346 7.78 10.31 13.25
CA ASN A 346 6.32 10.17 13.36
C ASN A 346 5.58 11.29 14.13
N VAL A 347 6.18 12.48 14.30
CA VAL A 347 5.50 13.65 14.89
C VAL A 347 4.51 14.35 13.94
N GLY A 348 4.36 13.89 12.70
CA GLY A 348 3.43 14.50 11.73
C GLY A 348 4.07 15.52 10.77
N LYS A 349 5.39 15.48 10.57
CA LYS A 349 6.11 16.31 9.58
C LYS A 349 5.49 16.26 8.18
N ARG A 350 5.09 15.07 7.74
CA ARG A 350 4.40 14.87 6.45
C ARG A 350 3.03 15.55 6.41
N LEU A 351 2.25 15.43 7.49
CA LEU A 351 0.91 16.04 7.59
C LEU A 351 1.01 17.56 7.56
N LEU A 352 1.98 18.14 8.27
CA LEU A 352 2.21 19.58 8.23
C LEU A 352 2.70 20.03 6.84
N ALA A 353 3.55 19.26 6.17
CA ALA A 353 3.95 19.58 4.79
C ALA A 353 2.76 19.58 3.82
N ALA A 354 1.84 18.61 3.93
CA ALA A 354 0.62 18.56 3.14
C ALA A 354 -0.31 19.76 3.44
N ALA A 355 -0.50 20.08 4.73
CA ALA A 355 -1.28 21.24 5.15
C ALA A 355 -0.70 22.57 4.68
N LEU A 356 0.63 22.72 4.67
CA LEU A 356 1.31 23.89 4.10
C LEU A 356 1.09 23.97 2.57
N ASN A 357 1.10 22.84 1.87
CA ASN A 357 0.86 22.82 0.44
C ASN A 357 -0.57 23.22 0.07
N GLU A 358 -1.57 22.68 0.77
CA GLU A 358 -2.99 22.92 0.49
C GLU A 358 -3.54 24.23 1.06
N HIS A 359 -2.75 24.92 1.89
CA HIS A 359 -3.16 26.17 2.51
C HIS A 359 -3.59 27.21 1.46
N PRO A 360 -4.72 27.92 1.64
CA PRO A 360 -5.23 28.90 0.66
C PRO A 360 -4.21 29.99 0.28
N ASP A 361 -3.38 30.42 1.22
CA ASP A 361 -2.38 31.47 0.99
C ASP A 361 -1.07 30.94 0.36
N ASN A 362 -0.95 29.64 0.08
CA ASN A 362 0.23 29.12 -0.61
C ASN A 362 0.21 29.53 -2.10
N PRO A 363 1.18 30.32 -2.60
CA PRO A 363 1.21 30.76 -3.99
C PRO A 363 1.38 29.61 -5.00
N ARG A 364 1.80 28.42 -4.52
CA ARG A 364 2.01 27.21 -5.32
C ARG A 364 1.00 26.11 -5.01
N LYS A 365 -0.15 26.43 -4.40
CA LYS A 365 -1.17 25.45 -4.00
C LYS A 365 -1.61 24.54 -5.15
N ASP A 366 -1.93 25.14 -6.30
CA ASP A 366 -2.42 24.42 -7.48
C ASP A 366 -1.29 23.96 -8.42
N ARG A 367 -0.05 23.89 -7.91
CA ARG A 367 1.15 23.48 -8.64
C ARG A 367 1.64 22.11 -8.14
N PRO A 368 2.51 21.40 -8.89
CA PRO A 368 2.94 20.06 -8.51
C PRO A 368 3.54 20.02 -7.10
N PHE A 369 3.05 19.12 -6.25
CA PHE A 369 3.63 18.82 -4.94
C PHE A 369 4.23 17.42 -4.94
N LEU A 370 5.55 17.33 -4.96
CA LEU A 370 6.28 16.05 -5.00
C LEU A 370 7.02 15.82 -3.69
N SER A 371 7.22 14.55 -3.32
CA SER A 371 8.03 14.19 -2.17
C SER A 371 9.11 13.17 -2.54
N LEU A 372 10.25 13.28 -1.85
CA LEU A 372 11.40 12.39 -1.95
C LEU A 372 11.82 11.99 -0.54
N HIS A 373 11.96 10.69 -0.28
CA HIS A 373 12.49 10.20 0.98
C HIS A 373 13.98 9.84 0.86
N CYS A 374 14.83 10.80 1.23
CA CYS A 374 16.28 10.75 1.03
C CYS A 374 16.96 9.60 1.78
N GLY A 375 16.35 9.09 2.85
CA GLY A 375 16.87 7.95 3.61
C GLY A 375 16.41 6.57 3.13
N SER A 376 15.54 6.48 2.11
CA SER A 376 14.97 5.19 1.65
C SER A 376 15.69 4.56 0.47
N VAL A 377 16.68 5.23 -0.10
CA VAL A 377 17.37 4.82 -1.33
C VAL A 377 18.88 5.00 -1.16
N ASP A 378 19.66 4.25 -1.93
CA ASP A 378 21.10 4.44 -2.02
C ASP A 378 21.44 5.78 -2.70
N ALA A 379 22.73 6.17 -2.63
CA ALA A 379 23.20 7.45 -3.15
C ALA A 379 22.97 7.60 -4.66
N ASP A 380 23.21 6.55 -5.45
CA ASP A 380 23.11 6.61 -6.90
C ASP A 380 21.64 6.76 -7.33
N THR A 381 20.75 5.98 -6.70
CA THR A 381 19.30 6.09 -6.88
C THR A 381 18.80 7.48 -6.46
N LEU A 382 19.28 8.00 -5.32
CA LEU A 382 18.90 9.34 -4.86
C LEU A 382 19.30 10.42 -5.87
N GLU A 383 20.51 10.33 -6.42
CA GLU A 383 21.00 11.26 -7.43
C GLU A 383 20.16 11.16 -8.72
N LEU A 384 19.83 9.95 -9.16
CA LEU A 384 18.97 9.69 -10.30
C LEU A 384 17.54 10.24 -10.09
N GLU A 385 16.96 10.06 -8.90
CA GLU A 385 15.63 10.60 -8.60
C GLU A 385 15.63 12.14 -8.59
N LEU A 386 16.64 12.78 -8.00
CA LEU A 386 16.75 14.25 -7.95
C LEU A 386 16.98 14.89 -9.33
N PHE A 387 17.99 14.40 -10.06
CA PHE A 387 18.51 15.06 -11.26
C PHE A 387 18.13 14.36 -12.57
N GLY A 388 17.65 13.11 -12.53
CA GLY A 388 17.35 12.34 -13.73
C GLY A 388 18.59 11.92 -14.51
N ALA A 389 18.35 11.25 -15.64
CA ALA A 389 19.40 10.72 -16.50
C ALA A 389 19.06 10.90 -17.99
N LYS A 390 20.10 11.14 -18.78
CA LYS A 390 20.04 11.01 -20.23
C LYS A 390 20.13 9.52 -20.59
N GLY A 391 19.20 9.07 -21.43
CA GLY A 391 19.22 7.69 -21.93
C GLY A 391 20.51 7.35 -22.66
N GLY A 392 21.02 6.13 -22.44
CA GLY A 392 22.21 5.59 -23.11
C GLY A 392 23.56 5.94 -22.45
N PHE A 393 23.57 6.79 -21.41
CA PHE A 393 24.78 7.01 -20.60
C PHE A 393 24.90 5.90 -19.54
N MET A 394 26.01 5.14 -19.56
CA MET A 394 26.22 3.97 -18.70
C MET A 394 25.05 2.95 -18.69
N GLY A 395 24.31 2.85 -19.79
CA GLY A 395 23.15 1.95 -19.89
C GLY A 395 21.91 2.41 -19.10
N LEU A 396 21.88 3.64 -18.59
CA LEU A 396 20.71 4.22 -17.93
C LEU A 396 19.62 4.54 -18.95
N ASP A 397 18.35 4.32 -18.56
CA ASP A 397 17.20 4.80 -19.33
C ASP A 397 17.03 6.30 -19.17
N LYS A 398 16.36 6.92 -20.15
CA LYS A 398 15.97 8.33 -20.06
C LYS A 398 14.99 8.52 -18.90
N GLN A 399 15.32 9.43 -17.99
CA GLN A 399 14.49 9.75 -16.82
C GLN A 399 14.56 11.25 -16.51
N LYS A 400 13.40 11.87 -16.27
CA LYS A 400 13.34 13.24 -15.74
C LYS A 400 13.57 13.20 -14.22
N GLY A 401 14.39 14.13 -13.71
CA GLY A 401 14.59 14.30 -12.28
C GLY A 401 13.41 15.01 -11.62
N LEU A 402 13.24 14.81 -10.31
CA LEU A 402 12.19 15.43 -9.50
C LEU A 402 12.25 16.96 -9.51
N LEU A 403 13.44 17.54 -9.61
CA LEU A 403 13.58 19.01 -9.75
C LEU A 403 12.92 19.53 -11.04
N ALA A 404 13.00 18.78 -12.14
CA ALA A 404 12.30 19.14 -13.38
C ALA A 404 10.80 18.84 -13.31
N LEU A 405 10.41 17.76 -12.62
CA LEU A 405 9.00 17.36 -12.49
C LEU A 405 8.23 18.27 -11.51
N ALA A 406 8.90 18.86 -10.53
CA ALA A 406 8.31 19.77 -9.55
C ALA A 406 8.35 21.25 -10.01
N ASN A 407 8.79 21.53 -11.24
CA ASN A 407 8.96 22.90 -11.73
C ASN A 407 7.68 23.73 -11.57
N GLU A 408 7.83 24.98 -11.13
CA GLU A 408 6.80 25.91 -10.66
C GLU A 408 6.03 25.48 -9.41
N GLY A 409 6.30 24.29 -8.88
CA GLY A 409 5.66 23.72 -7.70
C GLY A 409 6.57 23.59 -6.49
N THR A 410 6.29 22.58 -5.67
CA THR A 410 6.93 22.35 -4.37
C THR A 410 7.50 20.93 -4.30
N LEU A 411 8.73 20.80 -3.80
CA LEU A 411 9.39 19.51 -3.56
C LEU A 411 9.69 19.34 -2.05
N LEU A 412 9.09 18.31 -1.45
CA LEU A 412 9.34 17.89 -0.07
C LEU A 412 10.50 16.90 -0.01
N LEU A 413 11.65 17.32 0.53
CA LEU A 413 12.80 16.45 0.82
C LEU A 413 12.70 15.91 2.25
N LYS A 414 12.28 14.66 2.39
CA LYS A 414 12.14 13.98 3.68
C LYS A 414 13.45 13.36 4.11
N ASP A 415 13.79 13.55 5.38
CA ASP A 415 15.04 13.14 6.02
C ASP A 415 16.25 13.66 5.23
N VAL A 416 16.26 14.96 4.91
CA VAL A 416 17.34 15.59 4.12
C VAL A 416 18.70 15.52 4.83
N ASP A 417 18.73 15.33 6.15
CA ASP A 417 19.94 15.03 6.93
C ASP A 417 20.60 13.69 6.54
N ARG A 418 19.90 12.81 5.82
CA ARG A 418 20.42 11.53 5.31
C ARG A 418 21.05 11.63 3.93
N VAL A 419 20.97 12.78 3.26
CA VAL A 419 21.56 12.96 1.93
C VAL A 419 23.09 12.85 2.03
N PRO A 420 23.76 12.03 1.22
CA PRO A 420 25.22 11.96 1.17
C PRO A 420 25.85 13.32 0.87
N VAL A 421 26.98 13.64 1.52
CA VAL A 421 27.65 14.96 1.40
C VAL A 421 27.94 15.35 -0.05
N ALA A 422 28.36 14.41 -0.91
CA ALA A 422 28.58 14.69 -2.33
C ALA A 422 27.32 15.20 -3.05
N ILE A 423 26.16 14.63 -2.72
CA ILE A 423 24.86 15.06 -3.27
C ILE A 423 24.44 16.38 -2.64
N GLN A 424 24.75 16.63 -1.36
CA GLN A 424 24.49 17.92 -0.72
C GLN A 424 25.24 19.07 -1.41
N GLU A 425 26.52 18.88 -1.73
CA GLU A 425 27.33 19.88 -2.47
C GLU A 425 26.76 20.14 -3.87
N LYS A 426 26.37 19.07 -4.58
CA LYS A 426 25.73 19.19 -5.90
C LYS A 426 24.38 19.92 -5.84
N LEU A 427 23.57 19.64 -4.82
CA LEU A 427 22.31 20.35 -4.57
C LEU A 427 22.56 21.83 -4.26
N ALA A 428 23.59 22.14 -3.46
CA ALA A 428 23.95 23.53 -3.15
C ALA A 428 24.31 24.31 -4.43
N GLU A 429 25.10 23.72 -5.32
CA GLU A 429 25.43 24.32 -6.61
C GLU A 429 24.20 24.47 -7.51
N THR A 430 23.35 23.44 -7.55
CA THR A 430 22.11 23.41 -8.33
C THR A 430 21.14 24.51 -7.90
N LEU A 431 20.94 24.69 -6.59
CA LEU A 431 20.08 25.75 -6.05
C LEU A 431 20.63 27.15 -6.34
N ARG A 432 21.96 27.32 -6.25
CA ARG A 432 22.62 28.58 -6.58
C ARG A 432 22.44 28.95 -8.06
N GLN A 433 22.61 27.97 -8.96
CA GLN A 433 22.51 28.18 -10.41
C GLN A 433 21.07 28.21 -10.92
N ARG A 434 20.08 27.73 -10.14
CA ARG A 434 18.69 27.47 -10.58
C ARG A 434 18.60 26.63 -11.85
N SER A 435 19.60 25.78 -12.05
CA SER A 435 19.65 24.81 -13.14
C SER A 435 20.54 23.64 -12.76
N PHE A 436 20.36 22.50 -13.43
CA PHE A 436 21.18 21.31 -13.22
C PHE A 436 21.39 20.55 -14.52
N PHE A 437 22.38 19.67 -14.53
CA PHE A 437 22.62 18.72 -15.61
C PHE A 437 22.08 17.34 -15.21
N PRO A 438 21.17 16.74 -15.99
CA PRO A 438 20.85 15.33 -15.83
C PRO A 438 22.11 14.47 -15.93
N ILE A 439 22.14 13.33 -15.25
CA ILE A 439 23.27 12.41 -15.31
C ILE A 439 23.53 12.02 -16.78
N GLY A 440 24.78 12.20 -17.23
CA GLY A 440 25.19 11.93 -18.62
C GLY A 440 24.74 12.98 -19.65
N SER A 441 24.11 14.08 -19.23
CA SER A 441 23.73 15.19 -20.10
C SER A 441 24.75 16.31 -20.08
N THR A 442 24.97 16.95 -21.23
CA THR A 442 25.71 18.21 -21.37
C THR A 442 24.78 19.41 -21.51
N THR A 443 23.47 19.19 -21.48
CA THR A 443 22.44 20.23 -21.55
C THR A 443 21.86 20.42 -20.16
N SER A 444 21.87 21.66 -19.67
CA SER A 444 21.27 22.02 -18.40
C SER A 444 19.75 22.18 -18.53
N ILE A 445 19.06 21.98 -17.41
CA ILE A 445 17.62 22.19 -17.25
C ILE A 445 17.44 23.24 -16.15
N ALA A 446 16.76 24.34 -16.48
CA ALA A 446 16.37 25.34 -15.48
C ALA A 446 15.16 24.84 -14.67
N PHE A 447 15.09 25.24 -13.40
CA PHE A 447 13.96 24.92 -12.54
C PHE A 447 13.63 26.08 -11.59
N ASP A 448 12.36 26.20 -11.24
CA ASP A 448 11.83 27.03 -10.16
C ASP A 448 11.02 26.14 -9.22
N VAL A 449 11.59 25.78 -8.07
CA VAL A 449 10.98 24.84 -7.13
C VAL A 449 11.09 25.40 -5.73
N LYS A 450 9.97 25.49 -5.02
CA LYS A 450 9.95 25.72 -3.58
C LYS A 450 10.34 24.43 -2.86
N LEU A 451 11.26 24.50 -1.91
CA LEU A 451 11.63 23.35 -1.11
C LEU A 451 10.91 23.37 0.24
N LEU A 452 10.32 22.23 0.59
CA LEU A 452 9.99 21.87 1.97
C LEU A 452 10.97 20.80 2.41
N LEU A 453 11.49 20.91 3.62
CA LEU A 453 12.49 19.99 4.16
C LEU A 453 11.91 19.32 5.39
N SER A 454 12.17 18.02 5.58
CA SER A 454 11.94 17.39 6.87
C SER A 454 13.19 16.69 7.38
N THR A 455 13.45 16.77 8.67
CA THR A 455 14.60 16.12 9.31
C THR A 455 14.28 15.66 10.72
N ARG A 456 15.20 14.90 11.33
CA ARG A 456 15.15 14.61 12.77
C ARG A 456 15.66 15.77 13.60
N SER A 457 16.83 16.29 13.24
CA SER A 457 17.50 17.39 13.93
C SER A 457 17.42 18.70 13.14
N ASN A 458 17.66 19.82 13.80
CA ASN A 458 17.75 21.12 13.13
C ASN A 458 19.03 21.20 12.27
N ILE A 459 18.88 21.28 10.94
CA ILE A 459 20.02 21.27 10.02
C ILE A 459 20.96 22.47 10.17
N LEU A 460 20.47 23.61 10.69
CA LEU A 460 21.31 24.77 10.96
C LEU A 460 22.29 24.49 12.10
N ALA A 461 21.84 23.73 13.11
CA ALA A 461 22.71 23.26 14.19
C ALA A 461 23.66 22.15 13.71
N GLU A 462 23.18 21.21 12.88
CA GLU A 462 24.02 20.16 12.30
C GLU A 462 25.11 20.72 11.37
N ALA A 463 24.80 21.78 10.62
CA ALA A 463 25.79 22.47 9.79
C ALA A 463 26.89 23.14 10.63
N ALA A 464 26.51 23.78 11.75
CA ALA A 464 27.48 24.33 12.70
C ALA A 464 28.35 23.25 13.36
N ALA A 465 27.81 22.04 13.54
CA ALA A 465 28.53 20.88 14.06
C ALA A 465 29.37 20.13 13.00
N GLY A 466 29.26 20.48 11.71
CA GLY A 466 29.98 19.82 10.61
C GLY A 466 29.35 18.52 10.12
N ASN A 467 28.13 18.18 10.56
CA ASN A 467 27.40 16.97 10.15
C ASN A 467 26.54 17.20 8.90
N PHE A 468 26.37 18.46 8.48
CA PHE A 468 25.62 18.85 7.29
C PHE A 468 26.40 19.93 6.53
N SER A 469 26.30 19.94 5.20
CA SER A 469 27.02 20.92 4.37
C SER A 469 26.53 22.33 4.68
N SER A 470 27.45 23.17 5.20
CA SER A 470 27.21 24.59 5.41
C SER A 470 26.87 25.32 4.11
N ALA A 471 27.40 24.85 2.97
CA ALA A 471 27.08 25.42 1.67
C ALA A 471 25.61 25.19 1.32
N LEU A 472 25.09 23.98 1.51
CA LEU A 472 23.69 23.67 1.27
C LEU A 472 22.77 24.38 2.26
N ALA A 473 23.09 24.37 3.56
CA ALA A 473 22.29 25.05 4.59
C ALA A 473 22.13 26.56 4.29
N LEU A 474 23.21 27.21 3.81
CA LEU A 474 23.19 28.62 3.43
C LEU A 474 22.33 28.87 2.18
N GLN A 475 22.41 28.01 1.16
CA GLN A 475 21.58 28.15 -0.05
C GLN A 475 20.09 27.92 0.22
N LEU A 476 19.77 26.96 1.10
CA LEU A 476 18.39 26.68 1.49
C LEU A 476 17.78 27.81 2.32
N ALA A 477 18.57 28.43 3.20
CA ALA A 477 18.14 29.48 4.13
C ALA A 477 16.75 29.23 4.77
N PRO A 478 16.50 28.01 5.30
CA PRO A 478 15.14 27.60 5.65
C PRO A 478 14.60 28.35 6.87
N HIS A 479 13.29 28.53 6.92
CA HIS A 479 12.58 28.90 8.14
C HIS A 479 12.35 27.64 8.98
N PRO A 480 12.99 27.50 10.16
CA PRO A 480 12.91 26.27 10.95
C PRO A 480 11.66 26.25 11.84
N ILE A 481 10.96 25.11 11.84
CA ILE A 481 9.78 24.82 12.65
C ILE A 481 10.00 23.50 13.38
N ARG A 482 9.96 23.54 14.72
CA ARG A 482 10.03 22.32 15.53
C ARG A 482 8.62 21.76 15.68
N ILE A 483 8.43 20.50 15.31
CA ILE A 483 7.20 19.79 15.66
C ILE A 483 7.48 19.02 16.97
N PRO A 484 6.83 19.39 18.09
CA PRO A 484 7.07 18.73 19.36
C PRO A 484 6.57 17.27 19.33
N PRO A 485 7.25 16.35 20.04
CA PRO A 485 6.74 15.00 20.25
C PRO A 485 5.44 15.03 21.07
N LEU A 486 4.62 13.97 20.98
CA LEU A 486 3.30 13.91 21.63
C LEU A 486 3.38 14.17 23.15
N ARG A 487 4.42 13.68 23.81
CA ARG A 487 4.66 13.92 25.24
C ARG A 487 4.88 15.39 25.62
N GLU A 488 5.25 16.25 24.67
CA GLU A 488 5.41 17.71 24.85
C GLU A 488 4.15 18.50 24.46
N ARG A 489 3.14 17.84 23.87
CA ARG A 489 1.83 18.40 23.46
C ARG A 489 0.71 17.42 23.78
N ARG A 490 0.61 17.01 25.04
CA ARG A 490 -0.34 15.98 25.51
C ARG A 490 -1.80 16.40 25.29
N GLU A 491 -2.07 17.70 25.34
CA GLU A 491 -3.37 18.32 25.06
C GLU A 491 -3.86 18.11 23.62
N ASP A 492 -2.97 17.75 22.69
CA ASP A 492 -3.35 17.40 21.31
C ASP A 492 -3.82 15.94 21.20
N ILE A 493 -3.40 15.06 22.12
CA ILE A 493 -3.60 13.60 21.98
C ILE A 493 -5.09 13.24 21.89
N PRO A 494 -6.00 13.74 22.75
CA PRO A 494 -7.44 13.43 22.65
C PRO A 494 -8.03 13.82 21.30
N PHE A 495 -7.74 15.04 20.83
CA PHE A 495 -8.22 15.57 19.55
C PHE A 495 -7.70 14.74 18.36
N ILE A 496 -6.41 14.38 18.37
CA ILE A 496 -5.83 13.53 17.34
C ILE A 496 -6.44 12.12 17.39
N ALA A 497 -6.65 11.56 18.58
CA ALA A 497 -7.23 10.24 18.77
C ALA A 497 -8.66 10.16 18.22
N GLU A 498 -9.50 11.15 18.52
CA GLU A 498 -10.85 11.28 17.97
C GLU A 498 -10.83 11.30 16.44
N GLY A 499 -9.97 12.15 15.85
CA GLY A 499 -9.81 12.18 14.39
C GLY A 499 -9.41 10.84 13.79
N ILE A 500 -8.55 10.06 14.45
CA ILE A 500 -8.18 8.70 14.02
C ILE A 500 -9.34 7.72 14.19
N ILE A 501 -10.07 7.79 15.30
CA ILE A 501 -11.23 6.93 15.60
C ILE A 501 -12.30 7.09 14.52
N ASP A 502 -12.62 8.33 14.17
CA ASP A 502 -13.64 8.64 13.17
C ASP A 502 -13.17 8.27 11.76
N LYS A 503 -11.95 8.68 11.41
CA LYS A 503 -11.36 8.45 10.08
C LYS A 503 -11.32 6.98 9.68
N TYR A 504 -10.99 6.10 10.63
CA TYR A 504 -10.90 4.66 10.38
C TYR A 504 -12.16 3.90 10.79
N ASP A 505 -13.19 4.61 11.29
CA ASP A 505 -14.37 4.09 11.99
C ASP A 505 -13.95 2.96 12.92
N LEU A 506 -13.30 3.31 14.04
CA LEU A 506 -12.78 2.36 15.03
C LEU A 506 -13.84 1.90 16.03
N ARG A 507 -15.02 2.53 16.04
CA ARG A 507 -16.15 2.25 16.97
C ARG A 507 -15.76 2.32 18.45
N LEU A 508 -14.85 3.24 18.77
CA LEU A 508 -14.40 3.52 20.13
C LEU A 508 -15.08 4.79 20.64
N HIS A 509 -16.42 4.77 20.74
CA HIS A 509 -17.22 5.94 21.15
C HIS A 509 -17.87 5.77 22.53
N ASP A 510 -17.58 4.67 23.22
CA ASP A 510 -18.06 4.47 24.58
C ASP A 510 -17.37 5.46 25.52
N GLU A 511 -18.18 6.21 26.29
CA GLU A 511 -17.70 7.32 27.11
C GLU A 511 -16.76 6.83 28.23
N ALA A 512 -17.03 5.68 28.84
CA ALA A 512 -16.16 5.11 29.87
C ALA A 512 -14.83 4.62 29.28
N MET A 513 -14.85 4.07 28.06
CA MET A 513 -13.63 3.71 27.33
C MET A 513 -12.79 4.94 26.98
N LEU A 514 -13.41 6.03 26.51
CA LEU A 514 -12.72 7.28 26.18
C LEU A 514 -12.08 7.91 27.42
N LEU A 515 -12.78 7.92 28.56
CA LEU A 515 -12.22 8.40 29.82
C LEU A 515 -10.98 7.59 30.25
N GLY A 516 -11.05 6.26 30.19
CA GLY A 516 -9.89 5.41 30.49
C GLY A 516 -8.72 5.58 29.50
N LEU A 517 -9.02 5.87 28.23
CA LEU A 517 -8.02 6.21 27.23
C LEU A 517 -7.34 7.55 27.53
N TYR A 518 -8.09 8.56 27.94
CA TYR A 518 -7.51 9.86 28.30
C TYR A 518 -6.59 9.75 29.52
N GLU A 519 -6.98 9.00 30.56
CA GLU A 519 -6.10 8.71 31.70
C GLU A 519 -4.81 8.00 31.26
N TYR A 520 -4.91 7.06 30.31
CA TYR A 520 -3.75 6.39 29.72
C TYR A 520 -2.86 7.36 28.93
N PHE A 521 -3.45 8.23 28.12
CA PHE A 521 -2.73 9.24 27.33
C PHE A 521 -1.96 10.25 28.19
N GLU A 522 -2.44 10.55 29.40
CA GLU A 522 -1.74 11.42 30.34
C GLU A 522 -0.42 10.83 30.86
N GLN A 523 -0.31 9.51 30.92
CA GLN A 523 0.84 8.81 31.48
C GLN A 523 1.83 8.34 30.42
N GLU A 524 1.35 8.05 29.22
CA GLU A 524 2.15 7.38 28.17
C GLU A 524 3.00 8.35 27.36
N GLU A 525 4.22 7.92 27.02
CA GLU A 525 5.20 8.81 26.37
C GLU A 525 5.12 8.80 24.84
N PHE A 526 4.56 7.75 24.24
CA PHE A 526 4.50 7.54 22.79
C PHE A 526 5.85 7.82 22.09
N PRO A 527 6.89 6.98 22.30
CA PRO A 527 8.22 7.21 21.74
C PRO A 527 8.24 7.30 20.20
N GLU A 528 7.36 6.56 19.51
CA GLU A 528 7.14 6.68 18.05
C GLU A 528 5.93 7.57 17.72
N ASN A 529 5.54 8.46 18.64
CA ASN A 529 4.56 9.54 18.45
C ASN A 529 3.25 9.05 17.83
N LEU A 530 2.84 9.64 16.69
CA LEU A 530 1.56 9.33 16.03
C LEU A 530 1.46 7.86 15.60
N ARG A 531 2.59 7.19 15.36
CA ARG A 531 2.60 5.77 14.97
C ARG A 531 2.14 4.89 16.13
N ASP A 532 2.64 5.13 17.33
CA ASP A 532 2.24 4.38 18.52
C ASP A 532 0.78 4.65 18.89
N LEU A 533 0.37 5.92 18.90
CA LEU A 533 -1.02 6.31 19.15
C LEU A 533 -1.97 5.63 18.16
N LYS A 534 -1.68 5.71 16.86
CA LYS A 534 -2.47 5.06 15.80
C LYS A 534 -2.55 3.56 16.00
N ARG A 535 -1.42 2.88 16.27
CA ARG A 535 -1.39 1.42 16.47
C ARG A 535 -2.14 0.96 17.71
N LEU A 536 -2.06 1.73 18.79
CA LEU A 536 -2.84 1.48 20.00
C LEU A 536 -4.34 1.53 19.68
N LEU A 537 -4.81 2.61 19.07
CA LEU A 537 -6.22 2.80 18.73
C LEU A 537 -6.70 1.71 17.76
N PHE A 538 -5.90 1.38 16.75
CA PHE A 538 -6.18 0.31 15.81
C PHE A 538 -6.31 -1.05 16.50
N PHE A 539 -5.38 -1.36 17.39
CA PHE A 539 -5.41 -2.59 18.17
C PHE A 539 -6.65 -2.66 19.05
N LEU A 540 -7.00 -1.58 19.76
CA LEU A 540 -8.20 -1.54 20.61
C LEU A 540 -9.49 -1.65 19.79
N GLY A 541 -9.58 -0.96 18.66
CA GLY A 541 -10.70 -1.04 17.73
C GLY A 541 -10.88 -2.44 17.16
N ALA A 542 -9.79 -3.11 16.76
CA ALA A 542 -9.84 -4.48 16.29
C ALA A 542 -10.19 -5.46 17.41
N LYS A 543 -9.55 -5.33 18.58
CA LYS A 543 -9.78 -6.21 19.74
C LYS A 543 -11.22 -6.11 20.23
N SER A 544 -11.77 -4.90 20.38
CA SER A 544 -13.15 -4.70 20.81
C SER A 544 -14.13 -5.45 19.90
N ARG A 545 -13.97 -5.33 18.58
CA ARG A 545 -14.79 -6.06 17.60
C ARG A 545 -14.58 -7.56 17.59
N ALA A 546 -13.34 -8.04 17.70
CA ALA A 546 -13.05 -9.47 17.63
C ALA A 546 -13.66 -10.24 18.80
N TYR A 547 -13.82 -9.60 19.97
CA TYR A 547 -14.31 -10.20 21.20
C TYR A 547 -15.74 -9.78 21.62
N ALA A 548 -16.34 -8.79 20.96
CA ALA A 548 -17.77 -8.49 21.05
C ALA A 548 -18.58 -9.56 20.31
#